data_AF-A0A521ZXJ1-F1
#
_entry.id   AF-A0A521ZXJ1-F1
#
_cell.length_a   1.000
_cell.length_b   1.000
_cell.length_c   1.000
_cell.angle_alpha   90.00
_cell.angle_beta   90.00
_cell.angle_gamma   90.00
#
_symmetry.space_group_name_H-M   'P 1'
#
loop_
_entity.id
_entity.type
_entity.pdbx_description
1 polymer ?
#
loop_
_entity_poly.entity_id
_entity_poly.type
_entity_poly.pdbx_seq_one_letter_code
_entity_poly.pdbx_strand_id
1 'polypeptide(L)'
;MGVFRVHANGKDDVQVLNEIHCPIGKPVICYVSSKDVIHSFKIIALRVTQDAIPGMRIPCWFKPTKEGRYQINCAQLCGNGHSSMAVGFLVVESQENYEKWLNSKSGGATELE
;
A
#
# COMPACT_ATOMS: atom_id res chain seq x y z
N MET A 1 -5.95 -1.62 -5.27
CA MET A 1 -4.92 -0.56 -5.32
C MET A 1 -4.17 -0.68 -6.64
N GLY A 2 -4.01 0.41 -7.39
CA GLY A 2 -3.14 0.44 -8.58
C GLY A 2 -2.45 1.79 -8.62
N VAL A 3 -1.14 1.80 -8.80
CA VAL A 3 -0.34 3.02 -8.96
C VAL A 3 -0.16 3.23 -10.46
N PHE A 4 -0.68 4.34 -10.98
CA PHE A 4 -0.45 4.75 -12.37
C PHE A 4 0.76 5.69 -12.47
N ARG A 5 1.67 5.29 -13.37
CA ARG A 5 2.91 5.94 -13.83
C ARG A 5 2.77 7.44 -14.08
N VAL A 6 3.57 8.25 -13.38
CA VAL A 6 3.88 9.61 -13.83
C VAL A 6 5.29 10.09 -13.41
N HIS A 7 6.34 9.27 -13.46
CA HIS A 7 7.72 9.79 -13.32
C HIS A 7 8.70 9.06 -14.25
N ALA A 8 9.65 9.81 -14.83
CA ALA A 8 10.69 9.33 -15.76
C ALA A 8 11.72 8.35 -15.13
N ASN A 9 11.43 7.83 -13.94
CA ASN A 9 12.31 7.03 -13.10
C ASN A 9 11.82 5.59 -12.88
N GLY A 10 10.89 5.08 -13.68
CA GLY A 10 10.11 3.84 -13.44
C GLY A 10 10.84 2.49 -13.34
N LYS A 11 12.11 2.46 -12.94
CA LYS A 11 12.80 1.29 -12.36
C LYS A 11 12.38 1.01 -10.91
N ASP A 12 11.78 1.99 -10.24
CA ASP A 12 11.20 1.89 -8.89
C ASP A 12 9.68 1.66 -8.89
N ASP A 13 9.04 1.68 -10.07
CA ASP A 13 7.62 1.37 -10.25
C ASP A 13 7.36 -0.14 -10.10
N VAL A 14 7.23 -0.60 -8.86
CA VAL A 14 6.88 -2.00 -8.56
C VAL A 14 5.38 -2.11 -8.31
N GLN A 15 4.71 -2.99 -9.06
CA GLN A 15 3.34 -3.39 -8.79
C GLN A 15 3.31 -4.62 -7.89
N VAL A 16 2.61 -4.50 -6.77
CA VAL A 16 2.45 -5.55 -5.78
C VAL A 16 0.98 -5.74 -5.45
N LEU A 17 0.59 -7.00 -5.31
CA LEU A 17 -0.76 -7.39 -4.92
C LEU A 17 -0.76 -7.69 -3.42
N ASN A 18 -1.70 -7.07 -2.68
CA ASN A 18 -1.97 -7.32 -1.26
C ASN A 18 -0.83 -6.99 -0.26
N GLU A 19 0.40 -6.73 -0.69
CA GLU A 19 1.50 -6.41 0.23
C GLU A 19 2.16 -5.10 -0.18
N ILE A 20 2.36 -4.19 0.79
CA ILE A 20 3.04 -2.91 0.60
C ILE A 20 4.29 -2.93 1.48
N HIS A 21 5.45 -2.67 0.90
CA HIS A 21 6.72 -2.62 1.62
C HIS A 21 7.17 -1.17 1.80
N CYS A 22 7.70 -0.83 2.98
CA CYS A 22 8.30 0.48 3.20
C CYS A 22 9.46 0.44 4.21
N PRO A 23 10.44 1.34 4.05
CA PRO A 23 11.56 1.45 4.97
C PRO A 23 11.15 2.14 6.29
N ILE A 24 11.71 1.66 7.40
CA ILE A 24 11.56 2.29 8.71
C ILE A 24 12.12 3.72 8.72
N GLY A 25 11.45 4.62 9.46
CA GLY A 25 11.97 5.95 9.77
C GLY A 25 11.90 6.97 8.62
N LYS A 26 11.41 6.58 7.45
CA LYS A 26 11.16 7.48 6.32
C LYS A 26 9.68 7.84 6.21
N PRO A 27 9.34 9.11 5.87
CA PRO A 27 7.96 9.48 5.58
C PRO A 27 7.50 8.80 4.30
N VAL A 28 6.30 8.20 4.33
CA VAL A 28 5.69 7.50 3.20
C VAL A 28 4.37 8.20 2.87
N ILE A 29 4.13 8.44 1.58
CA ILE A 29 2.85 8.95 1.07
C ILE A 29 2.19 7.81 0.27
N CYS A 30 1.04 7.35 0.75
CA CYS A 30 0.21 6.37 0.06
C CYS A 30 -0.97 7.09 -0.57
N TYR A 31 -1.11 7.00 -1.88
CA TYR A 31 -2.29 7.50 -2.58
C TYR A 31 -3.35 6.41 -2.62
N VAL A 32 -4.45 6.65 -1.91
CA VAL A 32 -5.54 5.69 -1.76
C VAL A 32 -6.69 6.08 -2.69
N SER A 33 -7.23 5.10 -3.41
CA SER A 33 -8.39 5.23 -4.29
C SER A 33 -9.11 3.89 -4.34
N SER A 34 -10.42 3.93 -4.60
CA SER A 34 -11.22 2.73 -4.86
C SER A 34 -11.55 2.58 -6.35
N LYS A 35 -11.95 1.37 -6.78
CA LYS A 35 -12.44 1.05 -8.13
C LYS A 35 -13.95 0.84 -8.17
N ASP A 36 -14.56 0.45 -7.07
CA ASP A 36 -15.95 0.00 -6.98
C ASP A 36 -16.76 0.89 -6.03
N VAL A 37 -16.61 0.71 -4.72
CA VAL A 37 -17.37 1.41 -3.66
C VAL A 37 -16.41 2.07 -2.69
N ILE A 38 -16.94 2.85 -1.75
CA ILE A 38 -16.10 3.45 -0.72
C ILE A 38 -15.56 2.33 0.20
N HIS A 39 -14.24 2.26 0.34
CA HIS A 39 -13.55 1.43 1.33
C HIS A 39 -12.82 2.31 2.33
N SER A 40 -12.30 1.73 3.41
CA SER A 40 -11.47 2.45 4.36
C SER A 40 -10.12 1.76 4.54
N PHE A 41 -9.04 2.41 4.15
CA PHE A 41 -7.68 1.94 4.35
C PHE A 41 -7.26 2.20 5.79
N LYS A 42 -7.21 1.12 6.61
CA LYS A 42 -6.86 1.24 8.02
C LYS A 42 -5.69 0.34 8.40
N ILE A 43 -4.72 0.94 9.08
CA ILE A 43 -3.62 0.24 9.74
C ILE A 43 -3.69 0.57 11.23
N ILE A 44 -4.23 -0.36 12.02
CA ILE A 44 -4.53 -0.13 13.44
C ILE A 44 -3.26 0.21 14.23
N ALA A 45 -2.18 -0.53 13.99
CA ALA A 45 -0.91 -0.36 14.70
C ALA A 45 -0.26 1.01 14.48
N LEU A 46 -0.48 1.61 13.31
CA LEU A 46 0.04 2.94 12.95
C LEU A 46 -0.99 4.06 13.20
N ARG A 47 -2.21 3.71 13.64
CA ARG A 47 -3.36 4.63 13.76
C ARG A 47 -3.62 5.43 12.49
N VAL A 48 -3.33 4.81 11.34
CA VAL A 48 -3.60 5.37 10.02
C VAL A 48 -4.97 4.91 9.58
N THR A 49 -5.82 5.86 9.19
CA THR A 49 -7.13 5.57 8.61
C THR A 49 -7.39 6.59 7.53
N GLN A 50 -7.68 6.13 6.31
CA GLN A 50 -8.01 6.98 5.18
C GLN A 50 -9.05 6.29 4.30
N ASP A 51 -10.13 6.98 3.98
CA ASP A 51 -11.15 6.42 3.09
C ASP A 51 -10.67 6.43 1.63
N ALA A 52 -10.98 5.33 0.95
CA ALA A 52 -10.72 5.09 -0.45
C ALA A 52 -12.01 5.34 -1.22
N ILE A 53 -12.10 6.48 -1.89
CA ILE A 53 -13.30 6.90 -2.61
C ILE A 53 -13.11 6.66 -4.11
N PRO A 54 -14.08 6.06 -4.83
CA PRO A 54 -14.00 5.92 -6.28
C PRO A 54 -13.88 7.28 -6.97
N GLY A 55 -12.94 7.40 -7.92
CA GLY A 55 -12.71 8.63 -8.68
C GLY A 55 -11.89 9.71 -7.94
N MET A 56 -11.51 9.51 -6.68
CA MET A 56 -10.64 10.41 -5.92
C MET A 56 -9.32 9.74 -5.57
N ARG A 57 -8.22 10.47 -5.75
CA ARG A 57 -6.90 10.06 -5.28
C ARG A 57 -6.55 10.82 -4.01
N ILE A 58 -6.66 10.17 -2.87
CA ILE A 58 -6.49 10.82 -1.57
C ILE A 58 -5.11 10.47 -0.99
N PRO A 59 -4.26 11.47 -0.68
CA PRO A 59 -2.97 11.22 -0.06
C PRO A 59 -3.14 10.86 1.42
N CYS A 60 -2.51 9.76 1.83
CA CYS A 60 -2.36 9.34 3.21
C CYS A 60 -0.88 9.33 3.55
N TRP A 61 -0.46 10.17 4.51
CA TRP A 61 0.94 10.24 4.91
C TRP A 61 1.12 9.55 6.27
N PHE A 62 2.20 8.78 6.39
CA PHE A 62 2.58 8.19 7.67
C PHE A 62 4.09 7.94 7.74
N LYS A 63 4.62 7.85 8.96
CA LYS A 63 6.03 7.52 9.21
C LYS A 63 6.09 6.31 10.14
N PRO A 64 6.46 5.13 9.63
CA PRO A 64 6.58 3.94 10.48
C PRO A 64 7.81 4.07 11.39
N THR A 65 7.63 3.84 12.69
CA THR A 65 8.67 3.96 13.71
C THR A 65 9.17 2.62 14.24
N LYS A 66 8.53 1.52 13.85
CA LYS A 66 8.87 0.15 14.27
C LYS A 66 8.80 -0.76 13.07
N GLU A 67 9.74 -1.70 12.99
CA GLU A 67 9.75 -2.76 11.99
C GLU A 67 8.68 -3.79 12.33
N GLY A 68 8.14 -4.43 11.31
CA GLY A 68 7.14 -5.48 11.48
C GLY A 68 6.15 -5.56 10.33
N ARG A 69 5.27 -6.56 10.41
CA ARG A 69 4.19 -6.79 9.45
C ARG A 69 2.87 -6.35 10.07
N TYR A 70 2.24 -5.36 9.47
CA TYR A 70 0.99 -4.77 9.94
C TYR A 70 -0.14 -5.13 9.00
N GLN A 71 -1.26 -5.58 9.57
CA GLN A 71 -2.45 -5.89 8.79
C GLN A 71 -3.15 -4.60 8.35
N ILE A 72 -3.60 -4.61 7.10
CA ILE A 72 -4.46 -3.58 6.51
C ILE A 72 -5.87 -4.13 6.54
N ASN A 73 -6.77 -3.35 7.15
CA ASN A 73 -8.16 -3.74 7.34
C ASN A 73 -9.07 -2.74 6.65
N CYS A 74 -10.21 -3.22 6.15
CA CYS A 74 -11.30 -2.35 5.76
C CYS A 74 -12.11 -1.97 7.01
N ALA A 75 -12.16 -0.68 7.35
CA ALA A 75 -12.89 -0.18 8.53
C ALA A 75 -14.32 0.29 8.24
N GLN A 76 -14.77 0.19 7.00
CA GLN A 76 -16.10 0.60 6.56
C GLN A 76 -16.82 -0.57 5.89
N LEU A 77 -18.09 -0.80 6.26
CA LEU A 77 -18.92 -1.82 5.63
C LEU A 77 -19.08 -1.52 4.13
N CYS A 78 -18.35 -2.28 3.31
CA CYS A 78 -18.23 -2.06 1.86
C CYS A 78 -18.91 -3.16 1.03
N GLY A 79 -19.88 -3.86 1.62
CA GLY A 79 -20.69 -4.88 0.96
C GLY A 79 -20.35 -6.32 1.37
N ASN A 80 -20.82 -7.28 0.59
CA ASN A 80 -20.79 -8.72 0.94
C ASN A 80 -19.38 -9.31 1.16
N GLY A 81 -18.36 -8.71 0.54
CA GLY A 81 -16.97 -9.15 0.67
C GLY A 81 -16.21 -8.53 1.86
N HIS A 82 -16.87 -7.68 2.66
CA HIS A 82 -16.21 -6.82 3.65
C HIS A 82 -15.33 -7.58 4.66
N SER A 83 -15.80 -8.73 5.16
CA SER A 83 -15.05 -9.57 6.12
C SER A 83 -13.76 -10.14 5.52
N SER A 84 -13.74 -10.41 4.22
CA SER A 84 -12.60 -10.97 3.50
C SER A 84 -11.59 -9.91 3.06
N MET A 85 -11.81 -8.63 3.35
CA MET A 85 -10.91 -7.55 2.91
C MET A 85 -9.69 -7.34 3.83
N ALA A 86 -9.52 -8.15 4.87
CA ALA A 86 -8.42 -8.06 5.81
C ALA A 86 -7.16 -8.84 5.36
N VAL A 87 -6.92 -8.94 4.04
CA VAL A 87 -5.84 -9.74 3.43
C VAL A 87 -4.59 -8.89 3.14
N GLY A 88 -4.72 -7.57 3.19
CA GLY A 88 -3.60 -6.67 2.90
C GLY A 88 -2.59 -6.60 4.05
N PHE A 89 -1.31 -6.47 3.73
CA PHE A 89 -0.23 -6.25 4.72
C PHE A 89 0.66 -5.06 4.34
N LEU A 90 1.04 -4.28 5.35
CA LEU A 90 2.15 -3.33 5.29
C LEU A 90 3.36 -3.96 5.98
N VAL A 91 4.44 -4.18 5.24
CA VAL A 91 5.71 -4.68 5.75
C VAL A 91 6.65 -3.50 5.95
N VAL A 92 7.03 -3.24 7.19
CA VAL A 92 8.04 -2.24 7.55
C VAL A 92 9.34 -2.97 7.84
N GLU A 93 10.37 -2.62 7.08
CA GLU A 93 11.68 -3.26 7.16
C GLU A 93 12.82 -2.23 7.16
N SER A 94 14.04 -2.70 7.42
CA SER A 94 15.24 -1.87 7.35
C SER A 94 15.47 -1.36 5.93
N GLN A 95 16.21 -0.25 5.80
CA GLN A 95 16.53 0.30 4.48
C GLN A 95 17.24 -0.72 3.57
N GLU A 96 18.15 -1.52 4.14
CA GLU A 96 18.88 -2.55 3.39
C GLU A 96 17.97 -3.67 2.88
N ASN A 97 17.03 -4.13 3.72
CA ASN A 97 16.09 -5.18 3.32
C ASN A 97 15.10 -4.67 2.27
N TYR A 98 14.63 -3.43 2.42
CA TYR A 98 13.78 -2.79 1.43
C TYR A 98 14.48 -2.66 0.06
N GLU A 99 15.77 -2.30 0.04
CA GLU A 99 16.55 -2.23 -1.19
C GLU A 99 16.75 -3.62 -1.82
N LYS A 100 17.00 -4.65 -1.02
CA LYS A 100 17.05 -6.05 -1.51
C LYS A 100 15.71 -6.48 -2.12
N TRP A 101 14.61 -6.16 -1.45
CA TRP A 101 13.27 -6.43 -1.94
C TRP A 101 12.99 -5.69 -3.25
N LEU A 102 13.32 -4.40 -3.32
CA LEU A 102 13.16 -3.57 -4.51
C LEU A 102 13.94 -4.17 -5.69
N ASN A 103 15.21 -4.50 -5.49
CA ASN A 103 16.05 -5.12 -6.52
C ASN A 103 15.51 -6.49 -6.98
N SER A 104 14.88 -7.26 -6.10
CA SER A 104 14.24 -8.53 -6.46
C SER A 104 13.02 -8.35 -7.38
N LYS A 105 12.35 -7.20 -7.31
CA LYS A 105 11.11 -6.90 -8.05
C LYS A 105 11.35 -6.04 -9.30
N SER A 106 12.34 -5.15 -9.28
CA SER A 106 12.71 -4.29 -10.42
C SER A 106 13.18 -5.07 -11.66
N GLY A 107 13.40 -6.39 -11.57
CA GLY A 107 13.69 -7.27 -12.71
C GLY A 107 12.47 -7.94 -13.35
N GLY A 108 11.28 -7.85 -12.74
CA GLY A 108 10.06 -8.50 -13.20
C GLY A 108 8.99 -7.49 -13.58
N ALA A 109 9.09 -6.92 -14.78
CA ALA A 109 7.97 -6.18 -15.38
C ALA A 109 6.78 -7.14 -15.49
N THR A 110 5.86 -7.06 -14.53
CA THR A 110 4.64 -7.87 -14.55
C THR A 110 3.65 -7.13 -15.43
N GLU A 111 3.60 -7.54 -16.70
CA GLU A 111 2.58 -7.13 -17.66
C GLU A 111 1.24 -7.75 -17.23
N LEU A 112 0.22 -6.92 -17.05
CA LEU A 112 -1.14 -7.37 -16.73
C LEU A 112 -2.02 -7.03 -17.92
N GLU A 113 -2.51 -8.08 -18.59
CA GLU A 113 -3.63 -8.04 -19.56
C GLU A 113 -4.93 -7.51 -18.94
#